data_AF-A0AAV5QML8-F1
#
_entry.id   AF-A0AAV5QML8-F1
#
_cell.length_a   1.000
_cell.length_b   1.000
_cell.length_c   1.000
_cell.angle_alpha   90.00
_cell.angle_beta   90.00
_cell.angle_gamma   90.00
#
_symmetry.space_group_name_H-M   'P 1'
#
loop_
_entity.id
_entity.type
_entity.pdbx_description
1 polymer ?
#
loop_
_entity_poly.entity_id
_entity_poly.type
_entity_poly.pdbx_seq_one_letter_code
_entity_poly.pdbx_strand_id
1 'polypeptide(L)'
;MAKKGPYIPPAPKEIQKRYWAFFALFGGLYTTIVMSVPFYRKYVLGEDEYGIRRGEILPNGQIRIFSEYEIQERERERKQKSWLYQLFGNNDK
;
A
#
# COMPACT_ATOMS: atom_id res chain seq x y z
N MET A 1 40.23 -4.20 -33.25
CA MET A 1 39.06 -4.13 -34.15
C MET A 1 37.84 -4.67 -33.41
N ALA A 2 36.86 -3.83 -33.10
CA ALA A 2 35.65 -4.28 -32.39
C ALA A 2 34.72 -5.03 -33.34
N LYS A 3 34.43 -6.31 -33.05
CA LYS A 3 33.45 -7.10 -33.79
C LYS A 3 32.06 -6.49 -33.55
N LYS A 4 31.46 -5.89 -34.58
CA LYS A 4 30.04 -5.48 -34.53
C LYS A 4 29.21 -6.77 -34.43
N GLY A 5 28.39 -6.88 -33.39
CA GLY A 5 27.47 -7.99 -33.21
C GLY A 5 26.43 -8.10 -34.34
N PRO A 6 25.70 -9.22 -34.44
CA PRO A 6 24.71 -9.42 -35.48
C PRO A 6 23.60 -8.35 -35.41
N TYR A 7 23.22 -7.80 -36.56
CA TYR A 7 22.10 -6.87 -36.68
C TYR A 7 20.78 -7.62 -36.46
N ILE A 8 20.06 -7.26 -35.41
CA ILE A 8 18.72 -7.77 -35.13
C ILE A 8 17.72 -6.71 -35.62
N PRO A 9 16.90 -7.00 -36.63
CA PRO A 9 15.92 -6.03 -37.12
C PRO A 9 14.88 -5.73 -36.02
N PRO A 10 14.40 -4.48 -35.93
CA PRO A 10 13.36 -4.13 -34.97
C PRO A 10 12.09 -4.96 -35.26
N ALA A 11 11.43 -5.41 -34.19
CA ALA A 11 10.20 -6.19 -34.32
C ALA A 11 9.14 -5.39 -35.12
N PRO A 12 8.32 -6.06 -35.95
CA PRO A 12 7.20 -5.45 -36.66
C PRO A 12 6.33 -4.58 -35.73
N LYS A 13 5.87 -3.42 -36.24
CA LYS A 13 5.08 -2.45 -35.47
C LYS A 13 3.83 -3.06 -34.81
N GLU A 14 3.23 -4.07 -35.43
CA GLU A 14 2.08 -4.80 -34.89
C GLU A 14 2.42 -5.56 -33.61
N ILE A 15 3.58 -6.22 -33.57
CA ILE A 15 4.05 -6.97 -32.39
C ILE A 15 4.36 -5.99 -31.26
N GLN A 16 4.99 -4.85 -31.56
CA GLN A 16 5.25 -3.82 -30.57
C GLN A 16 3.95 -3.26 -29.96
N LYS A 17 2.93 -2.98 -30.78
CA LYS A 17 1.62 -2.53 -30.29
C LYS A 17 0.96 -3.56 -29.37
N ARG A 18 0.96 -4.83 -29.76
CA ARG A 18 0.41 -5.92 -28.93
C ARG A 18 1.16 -6.06 -27.62
N TYR A 19 2.49 -5.97 -27.64
CA TYR A 19 3.31 -6.00 -26.44
C TYR A 19 2.93 -4.89 -25.46
N TRP A 20 2.81 -3.65 -25.93
CA TRP A 20 2.39 -2.54 -25.07
C TRP A 20 0.97 -2.70 -24.53
N ALA A 21 0.04 -3.25 -25.32
CA ALA A 21 -1.31 -3.56 -24.85
C ALA A 21 -1.31 -4.61 -23.75
N PHE A 22 -0.56 -5.71 -23.92
CA PHE A 22 -0.39 -6.73 -22.89
C PHE A 22 0.27 -6.17 -21.63
N PHE A 23 1.34 -5.38 -21.80
CA PHE A 23 2.02 -4.75 -20.69
C PHE A 23 1.08 -3.81 -19.91
N ALA A 24 0.28 -3.00 -20.60
CA ALA A 24 -0.70 -2.13 -19.97
C ALA A 24 -1.80 -2.92 -19.25
N LEU A 25 -2.28 -4.02 -19.82
CA LEU A 25 -3.27 -4.89 -19.18
C LEU A 25 -2.74 -5.52 -17.89
N PHE A 26 -1.60 -6.20 -17.96
CA PHE A 26 -1.04 -6.89 -16.81
C PHE A 26 -0.47 -5.90 -15.77
N GLY A 27 0.17 -4.82 -16.21
CA GLY A 27 0.63 -3.75 -15.33
C GLY A 27 -0.52 -3.02 -14.65
N GLY A 28 -1.59 -2.72 -15.39
CA GLY A 28 -2.81 -2.12 -14.85
C GLY A 28 -3.53 -3.05 -13.87
N LEU A 29 -3.62 -4.35 -14.18
CA LEU A 29 -4.20 -5.33 -13.27
C LEU A 29 -3.39 -5.47 -11.98
N TYR A 30 -2.07 -5.57 -12.09
CA TYR A 30 -1.18 -5.65 -10.92
C TYR A 30 -1.32 -4.42 -10.02
N THR A 31 -1.25 -3.22 -10.60
CA THR A 31 -1.42 -1.97 -9.83
C THR A 31 -2.80 -1.88 -9.19
N THR A 32 -3.86 -2.27 -9.91
CA THR A 32 -5.22 -2.31 -9.37
C THR A 32 -5.33 -3.25 -8.17
N ILE A 33 -4.76 -4.47 -8.25
CA ILE A 33 -4.78 -5.44 -7.15
C ILE A 33 -4.05 -4.87 -5.93
N VAL A 34 -2.83 -4.36 -6.11
CA VAL A 34 -2.03 -3.79 -5.00
C VAL A 34 -2.77 -2.61 -4.35
N MET A 35 -3.32 -1.71 -5.15
CA MET A 35 -4.09 -0.56 -4.65
C MET A 35 -5.41 -0.99 -4.00
N SER A 36 -6.03 -2.10 -4.40
CA SER A 36 -7.29 -2.55 -3.79
C SER A 36 -7.12 -3.06 -2.35
N VAL A 37 -5.93 -3.54 -1.97
CA VAL A 37 -5.66 -4.09 -0.63
C VAL A 37 -5.93 -3.09 0.50
N PRO A 38 -5.38 -1.86 0.50
CA PRO A 38 -5.68 -0.88 1.56
C PRO A 38 -7.15 -0.47 1.57
N PHE A 39 -7.81 -0.37 0.40
CA PHE A 39 -9.24 -0.09 0.33
C PHE A 39 -10.07 -1.20 0.94
N TYR A 40 -9.75 -2.46 0.64
CA TYR A 40 -10.43 -3.62 1.23
C TYR A 40 -10.28 -3.62 2.76
N ARG A 41 -9.07 -3.38 3.28
CA ARG A 41 -8.83 -3.28 4.73
C ARG A 41 -9.66 -2.16 5.37
N LYS A 42 -9.74 -1.00 4.73
CA LYS A 42 -10.50 0.15 5.24
C LYS A 42 -12.01 -0.08 5.23
N TYR A 43 -12.57 -0.49 4.10
CA TYR A 43 -14.01 -0.53 3.91
C TYR A 43 -14.66 -1.85 4.36
N VAL A 44 -13.96 -2.97 4.25
CA VAL A 44 -14.51 -4.29 4.61
C VAL A 44 -14.14 -4.69 6.03
N LEU A 45 -12.86 -4.53 6.40
CA LEU A 45 -12.38 -4.92 7.73
C LEU A 45 -12.55 -3.79 8.77
N GLY A 46 -12.88 -2.57 8.35
CA GLY A 46 -12.93 -1.41 9.24
C GLY A 46 -11.55 -1.06 9.83
N GLU A 47 -10.48 -1.61 9.25
CA GLU A 47 -9.12 -1.28 9.60
C GLU A 47 -8.78 0.03 8.87
N ASP A 48 -8.94 1.17 9.55
CA ASP A 48 -8.39 2.43 9.06
C ASP A 48 -6.92 2.19 8.65
N GLU A 49 -6.41 2.89 7.63
CA GLU A 49 -5.03 2.79 7.09
C GLU A 49 -3.93 2.80 8.17
N TYR A 50 -4.30 3.20 9.38
CA TYR A 50 -3.48 3.35 10.55
C TYR A 50 -3.79 2.34 11.68
N GLY A 51 -4.55 1.26 11.44
CA GLY A 51 -4.84 0.21 12.42
C GLY A 51 -5.50 0.70 13.71
N ILE A 52 -6.02 1.93 13.71
CA ILE A 52 -6.78 2.48 14.82
C ILE A 52 -8.18 1.92 14.66
N ARG A 53 -8.44 0.82 15.35
CA ARG A 53 -9.81 0.38 15.54
C ARG A 53 -10.53 1.53 16.23
N ARG A 54 -11.53 2.15 15.60
CA ARG A 54 -12.37 3.20 16.23
C ARG A 54 -13.33 2.65 17.27
N GLY A 55 -13.38 1.33 17.38
CA GLY A 55 -14.12 0.63 18.39
C GLY A 55 -13.67 -0.82 18.53
N GLU A 56 -14.13 -1.47 19.58
CA GLU A 56 -13.95 -2.89 19.81
C GLU A 56 -15.22 -3.65 19.43
N ILE A 57 -15.07 -4.76 18.71
CA ILE A 57 -16.17 -5.68 18.44
C ILE A 57 -16.36 -6.53 19.69
N LEU A 58 -17.49 -6.35 20.36
CA LEU A 58 -17.86 -7.14 21.52
C LEU A 58 -18.29 -8.56 21.10
N PRO A 59 -18.23 -9.56 22.01
CA PRO A 59 -18.61 -10.94 21.71
C PRO A 59 -20.07 -11.10 21.24
N ASN A 60 -20.91 -10.11 21.50
CA ASN A 60 -22.31 -10.04 21.07
C ASN A 60 -22.48 -9.38 19.68
N GLY A 61 -21.38 -9.06 18.98
CA GLY A 61 -21.39 -8.41 17.66
C GLY A 61 -21.63 -6.89 17.70
N GLN A 62 -21.75 -6.28 18.88
CA GLN A 62 -21.90 -4.83 19.00
C GLN A 62 -20.54 -4.12 18.88
N ILE A 63 -20.53 -2.93 18.29
CA ILE A 63 -19.33 -2.11 18.16
C ILE A 63 -19.32 -1.08 19.30
N ARG A 64 -18.41 -1.22 20.25
CA ARG A 64 -18.15 -0.18 21.26
C ARG A 64 -17.22 0.85 20.66
N ILE A 65 -17.71 2.06 20.41
CA ILE A 65 -16.87 3.19 19.95
C ILE A 65 -15.93 3.58 21.10
N PHE A 66 -14.63 3.72 20.80
CA PHE A 66 -13.66 4.19 21.79
C PHE A 66 -13.87 5.69 22.07
N SER A 67 -13.61 6.07 23.31
CA SER A 67 -13.60 7.48 23.71
C SER A 67 -12.46 8.23 23.00
N GLU A 68 -12.61 9.54 22.82
CA GLU A 68 -11.56 10.38 22.19
C GLU A 68 -10.22 10.27 22.92
N TYR A 69 -10.24 10.03 24.23
CA TYR A 69 -9.04 9.80 25.03
C TYR A 69 -8.32 8.49 24.67
N GLU A 70 -9.06 7.38 24.58
CA GLU A 70 -8.52 6.07 24.19
C GLU A 70 -7.94 6.09 22.76
N ILE A 71 -8.53 6.88 21.86
CA ILE A 71 -8.02 7.08 20.49
C ILE A 71 -6.69 7.85 20.53
N GLN A 72 -6.62 8.95 21.28
CA GLN A 72 -5.39 9.74 21.41
C GLN A 72 -4.24 8.96 22.06
N GLU A 73 -4.53 8.11 23.04
CA GLU A 73 -3.53 7.30 23.72
C GLU A 73 -2.92 6.26 22.77
N ARG A 74 -3.75 5.54 22.00
CA ARG A 74 -3.27 4.63 20.95
C ARG A 74 -2.50 5.34 19.85
N GLU A 75 -2.90 6.55 19.47
CA GLU A 75 -2.16 7.37 18.51
C GLU A 75 -0.77 7.74 19.03
N ARG A 76 -0.62 8.09 20.32
CA ARG A 76 0.67 8.38 20.94
C ARG A 76 1.59 7.17 20.96
N GLU A 77 1.10 6.01 21.42
CA GLU A 77 1.88 4.77 21.43
C GLU A 77 2.39 4.42 20.02
N ARG A 78 1.56 4.67 19.00
CA ARG A 78 1.90 4.37 17.61
C ARG A 78 2.86 5.38 17.01
N LYS A 79 2.74 6.68 17.35
CA LYS A 79 3.74 7.70 16.98
C LYS A 79 5.11 7.31 17.51
N GLN A 80 5.19 6.84 18.76
CA GLN A 80 6.45 6.35 19.35
C GLN A 80 7.00 5.11 18.65
N LYS A 81 6.13 4.20 18.16
CA LYS A 81 6.51 3.00 17.41
C LYS A 81 6.76 3.24 15.92
N SER A 82 6.49 4.44 15.39
CA SER A 82 6.70 4.76 13.98
C SER A 82 8.19 4.87 13.66
N TRP A 83 8.64 4.21 12.60
CA TRP A 83 10.04 4.22 12.18
C TRP A 83 10.58 5.65 11.95
N LEU A 84 9.73 6.55 11.47
CA LEU A 84 10.04 7.97 11.28
C LEU A 84 10.31 8.68 12.61
N TYR A 85 9.55 8.37 13.65
CA TYR A 85 9.77 8.92 14.99
C TYR A 85 11.03 8.35 15.63
N GLN A 86 11.34 7.08 15.39
CA GLN A 86 12.62 6.48 15.84
C GLN A 86 13.84 7.14 15.16
N LEU A 87 13.69 7.58 13.91
CA LEU A 87 14.78 8.22 13.16
C LEU A 87 14.96 9.71 13.45
N PHE A 88 13.89 10.46 13.70
CA PHE A 88 13.94 11.92 13.82
C PHE A 88 13.50 12.47 15.18
N GLY A 89 12.80 11.69 16.00
CA GLY A 89 12.29 12.12 17.32
C GLY A 89 13.29 11.93 18.47
N ASN A 90 14.45 11.33 18.22
CA ASN A 90 15.46 11.05 19.24
C ASN A 90 16.58 12.11 19.30
N ASN A 91 16.51 13.16 18.48
CA ASN A 91 17.54 14.20 18.35
C ASN A 91 17.32 15.43 19.25
N ASP A 92 16.26 15.44 20.08
CA ASP A 92 15.95 16.53 21.02
C ASP A 92 16.43 16.23 22.46
N LYS A 93 17.44 15.36 22.64
CA LYS A 93 18.08 15.11 23.95
C LYS A 93 19.49 15.65 24.01
#